data_AF-A0A3C1UDJ5-F1
#
_entry.id   AF-A0A3C1UDJ5-F1
#
_cell.length_a   1.000
_cell.length_b   1.000
_cell.length_c   1.000
_cell.angle_alpha   90.00
_cell.angle_beta   90.00
_cell.angle_gamma   90.00
#
_symmetry.space_group_name_H-M   'P 1'
#
loop_
_entity.id
_entity.type
_entity.pdbx_description
1 polymer ?
#
loop_
_entity_poly.entity_id
_entity_poly.type
_entity_poly.pdbx_seq_one_letter_code
_entity_poly.pdbx_strand_id
1 'polypeptide(L)'
;MKKILLAMGMMPLLWCCDGSGERKTADSGTDTVATTSAAPTPTSERIATMTEEVRMLMEQFGENPDPKLLQQAMSINDSIERLDTTQQGRFNTALTRAQLLAMSGNMLEAMEIQERLLSNNPNDFVRLQFYAGKYRMEGKLDSMNIYAERALSRCDKVIADSADNAVAVDQALMNKINIYQILDNRSKAKEANDQLARRHKDDPDYQLTDEEFNEEYNAARASLNQSAEAYRKNEKEMLRKSEKEVHRKGEKEKRKHSAPAQ
;
A
#
# COMPACT_ATOMS: atom_id res chain seq x y z
N MET A 1 0.78 -21.37 -12.45
CA MET A 1 1.49 -20.12 -12.16
C MET A 1 2.37 -20.42 -10.98
N LYS A 2 3.70 -20.26 -11.09
CA LYS A 2 4.55 -20.21 -9.89
C LYS A 2 3.91 -19.19 -8.96
N LYS A 3 3.81 -19.42 -7.63
CA LYS A 3 3.45 -18.35 -6.69
C LYS A 3 4.58 -17.33 -6.73
N ILE A 4 4.54 -16.49 -7.75
CA ILE A 4 5.40 -15.35 -7.95
C ILE A 4 5.18 -14.48 -6.73
N LEU A 5 6.13 -14.59 -5.81
CA LEU A 5 6.05 -14.00 -4.49
C LEU A 5 6.59 -12.56 -4.51
N LEU A 6 6.75 -11.99 -5.70
CA LEU A 6 7.31 -10.66 -5.91
C LEU A 6 6.54 -9.83 -6.95
N ALA A 7 5.29 -10.21 -7.29
CA ALA A 7 4.37 -9.36 -8.05
C ALA A 7 3.80 -8.24 -7.17
N MET A 8 4.66 -7.43 -6.58
CA MET A 8 4.28 -6.22 -5.87
C MET A 8 5.22 -5.08 -6.26
N GLY A 9 5.15 -4.67 -7.53
CA GLY A 9 5.64 -3.36 -7.93
C GLY A 9 4.79 -2.29 -7.24
N MET A 10 5.30 -1.72 -6.14
CA MET A 10 4.71 -0.69 -5.26
C MET A 10 3.23 -0.77 -4.81
N MET A 11 2.47 -1.74 -5.31
CA MET A 11 1.27 -2.25 -4.66
C MET A 11 1.50 -2.99 -3.32
N PRO A 12 2.69 -3.33 -2.78
CA PRO A 12 2.77 -3.84 -1.40
C PRO A 12 2.44 -2.77 -0.37
N LEU A 13 2.64 -1.49 -0.68
CA LEU A 13 2.11 -0.45 0.20
C LEU A 13 0.58 -0.51 0.19
N LEU A 14 -0.05 -0.72 -0.96
CA LEU A 14 -1.50 -0.59 -1.11
C LEU A 14 -2.30 -1.91 -0.97
N TRP A 15 -1.66 -3.08 -0.89
CA TRP A 15 -2.32 -4.39 -0.76
C TRP A 15 -2.11 -5.09 0.58
N CYS A 16 -1.20 -4.65 1.45
CA CYS A 16 -0.97 -5.32 2.74
C CYS A 16 -2.04 -5.01 3.81
N CYS A 17 -3.17 -4.42 3.41
CA CYS A 17 -4.29 -4.10 4.27
C CYS A 17 -5.42 -5.13 4.06
N ASP A 18 -5.17 -6.41 4.33
CA ASP A 18 -6.27 -7.34 4.52
C ASP A 18 -7.03 -6.91 5.78
N GLY A 19 -8.30 -6.53 5.60
CA GLY A 19 -9.24 -6.20 6.68
C GLY A 19 -9.54 -7.36 7.64
N SER A 20 -8.81 -8.48 7.53
CA SER A 20 -8.86 -9.63 8.43
C SER A 20 -8.08 -9.42 9.74
N GLY A 21 -7.43 -8.27 9.91
CA GLY A 21 -6.86 -7.85 11.19
C GLY A 21 -7.95 -7.64 12.24
N GLU A 22 -8.40 -8.73 12.85
CA GLU A 22 -9.26 -8.74 14.03
C GLU A 22 -8.77 -7.65 15.01
N ARG A 23 -9.52 -6.55 15.13
CA ARG A 23 -9.50 -5.79 16.38
C ARG A 23 -10.18 -6.67 17.42
N LYS A 24 -9.44 -7.63 17.97
CA LYS A 24 -9.79 -8.26 19.24
C LYS A 24 -9.76 -7.16 20.30
N THR A 25 -10.92 -6.55 20.53
CA THR A 25 -11.20 -5.96 21.84
C THR A 25 -11.05 -7.09 22.84
N ALA A 26 -10.09 -6.94 23.75
CA ALA A 26 -9.96 -7.84 24.87
C ALA A 26 -11.27 -7.83 25.66
N ASP A 27 -12.05 -8.90 25.52
CA ASP A 27 -12.98 -9.30 26.56
C ASP A 27 -12.93 -10.82 26.67
N SER A 28 -12.64 -11.28 27.87
CA SER A 28 -12.54 -12.67 28.25
C SER A 28 -13.95 -13.22 28.45
N GLY A 29 -14.42 -14.06 27.55
CA GLY A 29 -15.69 -14.76 27.73
C GLY A 29 -15.83 -15.88 26.72
N THR A 30 -15.77 -17.12 27.20
CA THR A 30 -16.11 -18.32 26.44
C THR A 30 -17.56 -18.22 25.97
N ASP A 31 -17.79 -18.17 24.65
CA ASP A 31 -19.04 -18.63 24.04
C ASP A 31 -18.80 -19.01 22.58
N THR A 32 -18.86 -20.31 22.33
CA THR A 32 -19.01 -20.89 21.00
C THR A 32 -20.39 -20.51 20.44
N VAL A 33 -20.47 -19.42 19.69
CA VAL A 33 -21.66 -19.08 18.89
C VAL A 33 -21.45 -19.58 17.47
N ALA A 34 -22.29 -20.53 17.07
CA ALA A 34 -22.36 -21.04 15.72
C ALA A 34 -22.63 -19.90 14.72
N THR A 35 -21.72 -19.70 13.76
CA THR A 35 -21.90 -18.74 12.67
C THR A 35 -22.88 -19.29 11.66
N THR A 36 -24.18 -19.06 11.86
CA THR A 36 -25.17 -19.17 10.79
C THR A 36 -24.96 -18.00 9.83
N SER A 37 -24.32 -18.27 8.68
CA SER A 37 -24.21 -17.33 7.57
C SER A 37 -25.60 -16.99 7.05
N ALA A 38 -26.13 -15.82 7.43
CA ALA A 38 -27.35 -15.27 6.82
C ALA A 38 -27.12 -15.04 5.32
N ALA A 39 -28.17 -15.22 4.51
CA ALA A 39 -28.10 -14.94 3.08
C ALA A 39 -27.70 -13.46 2.85
N PRO A 40 -26.85 -13.17 1.84
CA PRO A 40 -26.43 -11.81 1.54
C PRO A 40 -27.64 -10.95 1.18
N THR A 41 -27.62 -9.69 1.60
CA THR A 41 -28.64 -8.70 1.22
C THR A 41 -28.43 -8.25 -0.24
N PRO A 42 -29.48 -7.75 -0.93
CA PRO A 42 -29.33 -7.18 -2.27
C PRO A 42 -28.30 -6.04 -2.33
N THR A 43 -28.16 -5.27 -1.25
CA THR A 43 -27.15 -4.21 -1.14
C THR A 43 -25.74 -4.78 -1.08
N SER A 44 -25.51 -5.86 -0.31
CA SER A 44 -24.19 -6.50 -0.24
C SER A 44 -23.80 -7.20 -1.55
N GLU A 45 -24.74 -7.81 -2.26
CA GLU A 45 -24.47 -8.38 -3.59
C GLU A 45 -24.07 -7.29 -4.58
N ARG A 46 -24.81 -6.17 -4.59
CA ARG A 46 -24.49 -5.01 -5.43
C ARG A 46 -23.11 -4.43 -5.13
N ILE A 47 -22.74 -4.28 -3.86
CA ILE A 47 -21.41 -3.82 -3.44
C ILE A 47 -20.33 -4.78 -3.95
N ALA A 48 -20.55 -6.09 -3.84
CA ALA A 48 -19.59 -7.09 -4.33
C ALA A 48 -19.40 -7.00 -5.85
N THR A 49 -20.48 -6.90 -6.62
CA THR A 49 -20.40 -6.72 -8.09
C THR A 49 -19.65 -5.44 -8.47
N MET A 50 -19.94 -4.32 -7.82
CA MET A 50 -19.26 -3.05 -8.08
C MET A 50 -17.78 -3.09 -7.70
N THR A 51 -17.44 -3.78 -6.60
CA THR A 51 -16.05 -3.96 -6.17
C THR A 51 -15.27 -4.76 -7.20
N GLU A 52 -15.88 -5.81 -7.73
CA GLU A 52 -15.28 -6.63 -8.79
C GLU A 52 -15.10 -5.85 -10.10
N GLU A 53 -16.08 -5.00 -10.46
CA GLU A 53 -15.96 -4.11 -11.63
C GLU A 53 -14.77 -3.14 -11.48
N VAL A 54 -14.58 -2.55 -10.29
CA VAL A 54 -13.41 -1.71 -10.02
C VAL A 54 -12.11 -2.48 -10.20
N ARG A 55 -12.02 -3.71 -9.66
CA ARG A 55 -10.84 -4.59 -9.80
C ARG A 55 -10.54 -4.86 -11.28
N MET A 56 -11.55 -5.23 -12.07
CA MET A 56 -11.40 -5.50 -13.51
C MET A 56 -10.93 -4.27 -14.29
N LEU A 57 -11.44 -3.07 -13.98
CA LEU A 57 -11.00 -1.83 -14.61
C LEU A 57 -9.54 -1.49 -14.28
N MET A 58 -9.10 -1.74 -13.05
CA MET A 58 -7.70 -1.57 -12.64
C MET A 58 -6.77 -2.54 -13.39
N GLU A 59 -7.17 -3.80 -13.57
CA GLU A 59 -6.41 -4.79 -14.34
C GLU A 59 -6.28 -4.40 -15.81
N GLN A 60 -7.39 -4.00 -16.44
CA GLN A 60 -7.39 -3.52 -17.82
C GLN A 60 -6.50 -2.29 -18.01
N PHE A 61 -6.47 -1.37 -17.03
CA PHE A 61 -5.56 -0.23 -17.07
C PHE A 61 -4.09 -0.67 -17.02
N GLY A 62 -3.76 -1.71 -16.26
CA GLY A 62 -2.42 -2.28 -16.19
C GLY A 62 -1.94 -2.85 -17.54
N GLU A 63 -2.85 -3.46 -18.30
CA GLU A 63 -2.55 -4.01 -19.65
C GLU A 63 -2.51 -2.92 -20.72
N ASN A 64 -3.43 -1.95 -20.67
CA ASN A 64 -3.54 -0.86 -21.62
C ASN A 64 -3.91 0.45 -20.89
N PRO A 65 -2.92 1.33 -20.61
CA PRO A 65 -3.14 2.55 -19.83
C PRO A 65 -4.08 3.59 -20.49
N ASP A 66 -5.39 3.42 -20.35
CA ASP A 66 -6.42 4.41 -20.69
C ASP A 66 -6.92 5.13 -19.42
N PRO A 67 -6.69 6.45 -19.26
CA PRO A 67 -7.17 7.23 -18.13
C PRO A 67 -8.68 7.14 -17.87
N LYS A 68 -9.49 6.83 -18.90
CA LYS A 68 -10.95 6.65 -18.74
C LYS A 68 -11.31 5.46 -17.86
N LEU A 69 -10.50 4.39 -17.87
CA LEU A 69 -10.70 3.22 -17.01
C LEU A 69 -10.58 3.60 -15.53
N LEU A 70 -9.55 4.36 -15.17
CA LEU A 70 -9.38 4.85 -13.80
C LEU A 70 -10.46 5.85 -13.40
N GLN A 71 -10.93 6.69 -14.34
CA GLN A 71 -12.04 7.61 -14.08
C GLN A 71 -13.35 6.84 -13.77
N GLN A 72 -13.65 5.79 -14.54
CA GLN A 72 -14.80 4.93 -14.31
C GLN A 72 -14.67 4.21 -12.96
N ALA A 73 -13.50 3.61 -12.68
CA ALA A 73 -13.23 2.92 -11.43
C ALA A 73 -13.39 3.85 -10.22
N MET A 74 -12.93 5.10 -10.31
CA MET A 74 -13.11 6.11 -9.26
C MET A 74 -14.59 6.42 -9.02
N SER A 75 -15.37 6.60 -10.08
CA SER A 75 -16.81 6.86 -9.98
C SER A 75 -17.59 5.70 -9.34
N ILE A 76 -17.18 4.46 -9.61
CA ILE A 76 -17.77 3.28 -8.98
C ILE A 76 -17.36 3.22 -7.51
N ASN A 77 -16.08 3.45 -7.19
CA ASN A 77 -15.60 3.48 -5.80
C ASN A 77 -16.32 4.55 -4.95
N ASP A 78 -16.54 5.75 -5.50
CA ASP A 78 -17.35 6.80 -4.87
C ASP A 78 -18.80 6.35 -4.61
N SER A 79 -19.34 5.49 -5.48
CA SER A 79 -20.68 4.94 -5.33
C SER A 79 -20.72 3.84 -4.26
N ILE A 80 -19.68 3.00 -4.17
CA ILE A 80 -19.53 2.01 -3.08
C ILE A 80 -19.43 2.73 -1.73
N GLU A 81 -18.65 3.80 -1.62
CA GLU A 81 -18.47 4.55 -0.36
C GLU A 81 -19.81 5.11 0.18
N ARG A 82 -20.73 5.49 -0.72
CA ARG A 82 -22.08 5.95 -0.35
C ARG A 82 -23.01 4.81 0.08
N LEU A 83 -22.80 3.59 -0.43
CA LEU A 83 -23.62 2.41 -0.14
C LEU A 83 -23.13 1.67 1.11
N ASP A 84 -21.83 1.45 1.22
CA ASP A 84 -21.20 0.73 2.32
C ASP A 84 -20.67 1.69 3.39
N THR A 85 -21.55 2.05 4.32
CA THR A 85 -21.22 2.92 5.44
C THR A 85 -20.67 2.17 6.65
N THR A 86 -20.33 0.89 6.52
CA THR A 86 -19.68 0.15 7.60
C THR A 86 -18.25 0.65 7.81
N GLN A 87 -17.65 0.34 8.96
CA GLN A 87 -16.24 0.67 9.18
C GLN A 87 -15.33 -0.06 8.17
N GLN A 88 -15.65 -1.31 7.85
CA GLN A 88 -14.91 -2.10 6.87
C GLN A 88 -15.07 -1.54 5.46
N GLY A 89 -16.29 -1.18 5.07
CA GLY A 89 -16.60 -0.55 3.79
C GLY A 89 -15.84 0.76 3.57
N ARG A 90 -15.84 1.65 4.56
CA ARG A 90 -15.05 2.89 4.52
C ARG A 90 -13.55 2.63 4.42
N PHE A 91 -13.04 1.62 5.11
CA PHE A 91 -11.63 1.23 5.01
C PHE A 91 -11.30 0.73 3.60
N ASN A 92 -12.09 -0.20 3.07
CA ASN A 92 -11.89 -0.80 1.75
C ASN A 92 -11.97 0.27 0.65
N THR A 93 -12.98 1.14 0.67
CA THR A 93 -13.15 2.19 -0.35
C THR A 93 -12.06 3.25 -0.29
N ALA A 94 -11.57 3.60 0.91
CA ALA A 94 -10.40 4.46 1.06
C ALA A 94 -9.12 3.80 0.53
N LEU A 95 -8.92 2.51 0.79
CA LEU A 95 -7.77 1.76 0.28
C LEU A 95 -7.79 1.71 -1.27
N THR A 96 -8.93 1.36 -1.85
CA THR A 96 -9.13 1.36 -3.31
C THR A 96 -8.93 2.75 -3.91
N ARG A 97 -9.42 3.81 -3.24
CA ARG A 97 -9.18 5.19 -3.67
C ARG A 97 -7.69 5.52 -3.72
N ALA A 98 -6.93 5.13 -2.70
CA ALA A 98 -5.49 5.32 -2.68
C ALA A 98 -4.79 4.59 -3.85
N GLN A 99 -5.23 3.38 -4.18
CA GLN A 99 -4.71 2.61 -5.33
C GLN A 99 -4.97 3.33 -6.65
N LEU A 100 -6.20 3.78 -6.88
CA LEU A 100 -6.58 4.50 -8.10
C LEU A 100 -5.82 5.84 -8.24
N LEU A 101 -5.59 6.54 -7.12
CA LEU A 101 -4.77 7.75 -7.10
C LEU A 101 -3.31 7.45 -7.45
N ALA A 102 -2.74 6.38 -6.89
CA ALA A 102 -1.37 5.96 -7.22
C ALA A 102 -1.23 5.60 -8.72
N MET A 103 -2.17 4.81 -9.26
CA MET A 103 -2.19 4.41 -10.68
C MET A 103 -2.36 5.60 -11.63
N SER A 104 -3.05 6.66 -11.19
CA SER A 104 -3.20 7.91 -11.96
C SER A 104 -2.03 8.89 -11.76
N GLY A 105 -1.00 8.52 -11.00
CA GLY A 105 0.18 9.36 -10.73
C GLY A 105 -0.04 10.45 -9.68
N ASN A 106 -1.13 10.39 -8.91
CA ASN A 106 -1.43 11.25 -7.77
C ASN A 106 -0.90 10.63 -6.47
N MET A 107 0.40 10.33 -6.46
CA MET A 107 1.07 9.56 -5.41
C MET A 107 1.08 10.28 -4.06
N LEU A 108 1.20 11.61 -4.03
CA LEU A 108 1.15 12.36 -2.77
C LEU A 108 -0.18 12.15 -2.03
N GLU A 109 -1.31 12.31 -2.73
CA GLU A 109 -2.65 12.14 -2.15
C GLU A 109 -2.92 10.67 -1.81
N ALA A 110 -2.49 9.73 -2.66
CA ALA A 110 -2.57 8.30 -2.37
C ALA A 110 -1.89 7.95 -1.04
N MET A 111 -0.68 8.48 -0.82
CA MET A 111 0.09 8.28 0.41
C MET A 111 -0.58 8.89 1.64
N GLU A 112 -1.21 10.07 1.52
CA GLU A 112 -1.96 10.71 2.61
C GLU A 112 -3.20 9.92 3.03
N ILE A 113 -3.92 9.33 2.07
CA ILE A 113 -5.03 8.42 2.38
C ILE A 113 -4.49 7.19 3.11
N GLN A 114 -3.46 6.56 2.54
CA GLN A 114 -2.93 5.33 3.09
C GLN A 114 -2.35 5.51 4.50
N GLU A 115 -1.65 6.62 4.77
CA GLU A 115 -1.12 6.94 6.10
C GLU A 115 -2.22 6.97 7.16
N ARG A 116 -3.42 7.47 6.81
CA ARG A 116 -4.58 7.51 7.72
C ARG A 116 -5.21 6.15 7.99
N LEU A 117 -4.96 5.16 7.12
CA LEU A 117 -5.48 3.80 7.27
C LEU A 117 -4.57 2.91 8.12
N LEU A 118 -3.35 3.35 8.42
CA LEU A 118 -2.38 2.55 9.17
C LEU A 118 -2.81 2.31 10.62
N SER A 119 -2.37 1.17 11.15
CA SER A 119 -2.47 0.87 12.57
C SER A 119 -1.75 1.92 13.42
N ASN A 120 -2.31 2.21 14.60
CA ASN A 120 -1.67 3.04 15.62
C ASN A 120 -0.56 2.30 16.38
N ASN A 121 -0.44 0.98 16.21
CA ASN A 121 0.66 0.22 16.81
C ASN A 121 1.98 0.62 16.11
N PRO A 122 2.96 1.20 16.83
CA PRO A 122 4.22 1.64 16.24
C PRO A 122 5.09 0.48 15.73
N ASN A 123 4.80 -0.75 16.17
CA ASN A 123 5.52 -1.96 15.77
C ASN A 123 4.73 -2.79 14.75
N ASP A 124 3.63 -2.28 14.22
CA ASP A 124 2.92 -2.93 13.12
C ASP A 124 3.80 -2.97 11.86
N PHE A 125 3.91 -4.14 11.22
CA PHE A 125 4.83 -4.30 10.08
C PHE A 125 4.41 -3.44 8.89
N VAL A 126 3.12 -3.37 8.57
CA VAL A 126 2.59 -2.59 7.45
C VAL A 126 2.89 -1.10 7.66
N ARG A 127 2.72 -0.61 8.89
CA ARG A 127 3.13 0.75 9.27
C ARG A 127 4.62 0.97 9.06
N LEU A 128 5.48 0.07 9.54
CA LEU A 128 6.94 0.22 9.42
C LEU A 128 7.39 0.21 7.96
N GLN A 129 6.86 -0.71 7.16
CA GLN A 129 7.11 -0.81 5.72
C GLN A 129 6.65 0.47 5.00
N PHE A 130 5.46 0.99 5.32
CA PHE A 130 4.94 2.22 4.75
C PHE A 130 5.88 3.39 4.98
N TYR A 131 6.30 3.64 6.22
CA TYR A 131 7.19 4.76 6.50
C TYR A 131 8.58 4.58 5.88
N ALA A 132 9.11 3.36 5.84
CA ALA A 132 10.35 3.09 5.10
C ALA A 132 10.21 3.45 3.61
N GLY A 133 9.14 3.01 2.94
CA GLY A 133 8.84 3.36 1.56
C GLY A 133 8.61 4.86 1.34
N LYS A 134 7.82 5.50 2.21
CA LYS A 134 7.56 6.95 2.19
C LYS A 134 8.86 7.74 2.24
N TYR A 135 9.72 7.45 3.23
CA TYR A 135 10.99 8.17 3.38
C TYR A 135 11.98 7.89 2.26
N ARG A 136 11.95 6.70 1.64
CA ARG A 136 12.69 6.46 0.39
C ARG A 136 12.22 7.40 -0.73
N MET A 137 10.92 7.56 -0.93
CA MET A 137 10.37 8.43 -1.98
C MET A 137 10.73 9.90 -1.75
N GLU A 138 10.66 10.34 -0.50
CA GLU A 138 11.09 11.67 -0.04
C GLU A 138 12.61 11.89 -0.11
N GLY A 139 13.41 10.84 -0.32
CA GLY A 139 14.87 10.91 -0.30
C GLY A 139 15.50 11.05 1.09
N LYS A 140 14.72 10.80 2.16
CA LYS A 140 15.16 10.87 3.56
C LYS A 140 15.72 9.53 4.01
N LEU A 141 16.94 9.20 3.56
CA LEU A 141 17.54 7.88 3.73
C LEU A 141 17.75 7.48 5.20
N ASP A 142 18.12 8.42 6.08
CA ASP A 142 18.28 8.14 7.52
C ASP A 142 16.96 7.69 8.14
N SER A 143 15.88 8.42 7.85
CA SER A 143 14.54 8.05 8.31
C SER A 143 14.10 6.71 7.72
N MET A 144 14.34 6.48 6.42
CA MET A 144 14.06 5.17 5.79
C MET A 144 14.75 4.03 6.54
N ASN A 145 16.04 4.17 6.83
CA ASN A 145 16.82 3.14 7.53
C ASN A 145 16.26 2.84 8.91
N ILE A 146 15.89 3.86 9.70
CA ILE A 146 15.30 3.65 11.04
C ILE A 146 14.05 2.76 10.99
N TYR A 147 13.14 3.00 10.04
CA TYR A 147 11.92 2.21 9.93
C TYR A 147 12.18 0.81 9.34
N ALA A 148 13.08 0.71 8.37
CA ALA A 148 13.49 -0.56 7.79
C ALA A 148 14.18 -1.48 8.81
N GLU A 149 15.10 -0.96 9.63
CA GLU A 149 15.77 -1.71 10.69
C GLU A 149 14.79 -2.23 11.73
N ARG A 150 13.81 -1.42 12.13
CA ARG A 150 12.73 -1.86 13.03
C ARG A 150 11.88 -2.97 12.42
N ALA A 151 11.54 -2.86 11.13
CA ALA A 151 10.78 -3.89 10.42
C ALA A 151 11.57 -5.21 10.37
N LEU A 152 12.84 -5.15 10.00
CA LEU A 152 13.74 -6.31 9.93
C LEU A 152 13.91 -6.95 11.31
N SER A 153 14.16 -6.17 12.36
CA SER A 153 14.28 -6.67 13.73
C SER A 153 13.02 -7.42 14.19
N ARG A 154 11.83 -6.94 13.79
CA ARG A 154 10.58 -7.64 14.08
C ARG A 154 10.47 -8.96 13.32
N CYS A 155 10.85 -8.99 12.04
CA CYS A 155 10.90 -10.23 11.26
C CYS A 155 11.88 -11.23 11.87
N ASP A 156 13.09 -10.80 12.25
CA ASP A 156 14.10 -11.66 12.87
C ASP A 156 13.59 -12.24 14.19
N LYS A 157 12.89 -11.43 15.00
CA LYS A 157 12.24 -11.90 16.22
C LYS A 157 11.15 -12.95 15.94
N VAL A 158 10.30 -12.75 14.93
CA VAL A 158 9.28 -13.75 14.56
C VAL A 158 9.93 -15.06 14.12
N ILE A 159 11.00 -14.99 13.33
CA ILE A 159 11.73 -16.19 12.88
C ILE A 159 12.32 -16.96 14.07
N ALA A 160 12.87 -16.24 15.07
CA ALA A 160 13.44 -16.85 16.26
C ALA A 160 12.37 -17.42 17.22
N ASP A 161 11.33 -16.64 17.52
CA ASP A 161 10.33 -16.95 18.56
C ASP A 161 9.24 -17.92 18.06
N SER A 162 9.05 -18.02 16.74
CA SER A 162 7.98 -18.80 16.11
C SER A 162 8.52 -19.83 15.11
N ALA A 163 9.71 -20.38 15.38
CA ALA A 163 10.40 -21.32 14.51
C ALA A 163 9.53 -22.54 14.10
N ASP A 164 8.66 -23.01 15.01
CA ASP A 164 7.74 -24.13 14.78
C ASP A 164 6.45 -23.71 14.03
N ASN A 165 6.19 -22.41 13.89
CA ASN A 165 5.06 -21.89 13.13
C ASN A 165 5.52 -21.54 11.71
N ALA A 166 5.39 -22.51 10.80
CA ALA A 166 5.86 -22.36 9.43
C ALA A 166 5.27 -21.13 8.71
N VAL A 167 3.98 -20.86 8.90
CA VAL A 167 3.28 -19.72 8.29
C VAL A 167 3.86 -18.39 8.76
N ALA A 168 4.15 -18.26 10.06
CA ALA A 168 4.72 -17.03 10.62
C ALA A 168 6.15 -16.78 10.12
N VAL A 169 6.97 -17.83 10.04
CA VAL A 169 8.35 -17.74 9.50
C VAL A 169 8.34 -17.37 8.03
N ASP A 170 7.47 -17.99 7.23
CA ASP A 170 7.34 -17.67 5.80
C ASP A 170 6.95 -16.21 5.63
N GLN A 171 5.91 -15.74 6.33
CA GLN A 171 5.50 -14.35 6.30
C GLN A 171 6.64 -13.39 6.70
N ALA A 172 7.43 -13.74 7.72
CA ALA A 172 8.57 -12.94 8.12
C ALA A 172 9.65 -12.87 7.04
N LEU A 173 9.92 -13.97 6.32
CA LEU A 173 10.87 -13.99 5.20
C LEU A 173 10.38 -13.16 4.01
N MET A 174 9.09 -13.29 3.63
CA MET A 174 8.47 -12.45 2.60
C MET A 174 8.60 -10.96 2.94
N ASN A 175 8.30 -10.62 4.19
CA ASN A 175 8.43 -9.28 4.73
C ASN A 175 9.88 -8.75 4.67
N LYS A 176 10.88 -9.59 4.96
CA LYS A 176 12.30 -9.22 4.81
C LYS A 176 12.64 -8.91 3.35
N ILE A 177 12.19 -9.72 2.39
CA ILE A 177 12.42 -9.48 0.96
C ILE A 177 11.87 -8.10 0.57
N ASN A 178 10.64 -7.78 0.97
CA ASN A 178 10.00 -6.49 0.71
C ASN A 178 10.80 -5.30 1.30
N ILE A 179 11.29 -5.43 2.55
CA ILE A 179 12.12 -4.37 3.15
C ILE A 179 13.47 -4.25 2.42
N TYR A 180 14.10 -5.35 2.02
CA TYR A 180 15.35 -5.31 1.26
C TYR A 180 15.17 -4.75 -0.16
N GLN A 181 14.00 -4.88 -0.77
CA GLN A 181 13.65 -4.14 -1.99
C GLN A 181 13.57 -2.63 -1.74
N ILE A 182 12.95 -2.19 -0.63
CA ILE A 182 12.92 -0.77 -0.22
C ILE A 182 14.33 -0.25 0.06
N LEU A 183 15.22 -1.05 0.63
CA LEU A 183 16.61 -0.68 0.87
C LEU A 183 17.51 -0.76 -0.37
N ASP A 184 16.99 -1.21 -1.52
CA ASP A 184 17.77 -1.50 -2.72
C ASP A 184 18.92 -2.50 -2.47
N ASN A 185 18.72 -3.44 -1.53
CA ASN A 185 19.69 -4.45 -1.13
C ASN A 185 19.36 -5.83 -1.75
N ARG A 186 19.72 -5.99 -3.03
CA ARG A 186 19.47 -7.23 -3.79
C ARG A 186 20.04 -8.48 -3.12
N SER A 187 21.27 -8.40 -2.61
CA SER A 187 21.95 -9.55 -2.01
C SER A 187 21.18 -10.08 -0.79
N LYS A 188 20.72 -9.19 0.10
CA LYS A 188 19.94 -9.58 1.27
C LYS A 188 18.51 -10.00 0.92
N ALA A 189 17.89 -9.40 -0.10
CA ALA A 189 16.63 -9.88 -0.64
C ALA A 189 16.75 -11.32 -1.16
N LYS A 190 17.81 -11.63 -1.91
CA LYS A 190 18.08 -12.99 -2.41
C LYS A 190 18.34 -13.97 -1.28
N GLU A 191 19.10 -13.58 -0.26
CA GLU A 191 19.35 -14.42 0.91
C GLU A 191 18.05 -14.81 1.62
N ALA A 192 17.11 -13.88 1.81
CA ALA A 192 15.81 -14.15 2.40
C ALA A 192 14.92 -15.03 1.49
N ASN A 193 14.96 -14.78 0.17
CA ASN A 193 14.28 -15.64 -0.81
C ASN A 193 14.80 -17.08 -0.79
N ASP A 194 16.11 -17.27 -0.74
CA ASP A 194 16.73 -18.59 -0.70
C ASP A 194 16.42 -19.32 0.62
N GLN A 195 16.26 -18.59 1.74
CA GLN A 195 15.76 -19.17 2.98
C GLN A 195 14.32 -19.68 2.83
N LEU A 196 13.45 -18.91 2.17
CA LEU A 196 12.07 -19.30 1.89
C LEU A 196 12.02 -20.52 0.96
N ALA A 197 12.80 -20.50 -0.13
CA ALA A 197 12.91 -21.60 -1.09
C ALA A 197 13.39 -22.90 -0.43
N ARG A 198 14.36 -22.84 0.50
CA ARG A 198 14.82 -24.03 1.25
C ARG A 198 13.74 -24.66 2.10
N ARG A 199 12.84 -23.86 2.68
CA ARG A 199 11.72 -24.34 3.49
C ARG A 199 10.65 -25.03 2.64
N HIS A 200 10.54 -24.60 1.37
CA HIS A 200 9.60 -25.10 0.38
C HIS A 200 10.29 -25.84 -0.76
N LYS A 201 11.34 -26.64 -0.45
CA LYS A 201 12.22 -27.28 -1.45
C LYS A 201 11.48 -28.17 -2.46
N ASP A 202 10.34 -28.73 -2.07
CA ASP A 202 9.54 -29.66 -2.88
C ASP A 202 8.38 -28.94 -3.59
N ASP A 203 8.22 -27.63 -3.38
CA ASP A 203 7.22 -26.79 -4.03
C ASP A 203 7.88 -25.91 -5.11
N PRO A 204 7.68 -26.22 -6.40
CA PRO A 204 8.24 -25.46 -7.52
C PRO A 204 7.85 -23.98 -7.52
N ASP A 205 6.76 -23.61 -6.84
CA ASP A 205 6.27 -22.24 -6.77
C ASP A 205 7.25 -21.31 -6.02
N TYR A 206 8.09 -21.86 -5.14
CA TYR A 206 9.10 -21.11 -4.37
C TYR A 206 10.52 -21.21 -4.96
N GLN A 207 10.71 -21.99 -6.03
CA GLN A 207 12.01 -22.24 -6.63
C GLN A 207 12.25 -21.32 -7.84
N LEU A 208 12.41 -20.02 -7.56
CA LEU A 208 12.79 -19.04 -8.59
C LEU A 208 14.22 -19.29 -9.08
N THR A 209 14.43 -19.23 -10.40
CA THR A 209 15.80 -19.14 -10.93
C THR A 209 16.43 -17.80 -10.57
N ASP A 210 17.75 -17.69 -10.72
CA ASP A 210 18.43 -16.41 -10.53
C ASP A 210 17.95 -15.35 -11.53
N GLU A 211 17.62 -15.73 -12.77
CA GLU A 211 17.00 -14.82 -13.73
C GLU A 211 15.61 -14.36 -13.27
N GLU A 212 14.73 -15.29 -12.89
CA GLU A 212 13.36 -14.98 -12.43
C GLU A 212 13.39 -14.04 -11.22
N PHE A 213 14.22 -14.34 -10.22
CA PHE A 213 14.40 -13.46 -9.05
C PHE A 213 14.89 -12.06 -9.46
N ASN A 214 15.82 -11.98 -10.42
CA ASN A 214 16.35 -10.70 -10.88
C ASN A 214 15.32 -9.86 -11.62
N GLU A 215 14.53 -10.49 -12.48
CA GLU A 215 13.44 -9.83 -13.20
C GLU A 215 12.42 -9.25 -12.22
N GLU A 216 11.99 -10.06 -11.25
CA GLU A 216 11.04 -9.64 -10.23
C GLU A 216 11.61 -8.53 -9.32
N TYR A 217 12.86 -8.67 -8.87
CA TYR A 217 13.53 -7.65 -8.07
C TYR A 217 13.66 -6.32 -8.82
N ASN A 218 14.05 -6.37 -10.09
CA ASN A 218 14.19 -5.17 -10.92
C ASN A 218 12.84 -4.52 -11.25
N ALA A 219 11.79 -5.31 -11.44
CA ALA A 219 10.43 -4.80 -11.63
C ALA A 219 9.93 -4.05 -10.39
N ALA A 220 10.14 -4.62 -9.19
CA ALA A 220 9.80 -3.96 -7.93
C ALA A 220 10.59 -2.65 -7.73
N ARG A 221 11.90 -2.67 -8.06
CA ARG A 221 12.77 -1.48 -8.00
C ARG A 221 12.31 -0.39 -8.98
N ALA A 222 11.98 -0.74 -10.22
CA ALA A 222 11.52 0.20 -11.23
C ALA A 222 10.20 0.87 -10.81
N SER A 223 9.25 0.08 -10.32
CA SER A 223 7.97 0.59 -9.80
C SER A 223 8.16 1.56 -8.62
N LEU A 224 9.12 1.27 -7.74
CA LEU A 224 9.45 2.14 -6.60
C LEU A 224 10.08 3.46 -7.03
N ASN A 225 10.91 3.43 -8.06
CA ASN A 225 11.47 4.65 -8.63
C ASN A 225 10.40 5.48 -9.35
N GLN A 226 9.52 4.86 -10.12
CA GLN A 226 8.41 5.54 -10.81
C GLN A 226 7.49 6.27 -9.82
N SER A 227 7.15 5.62 -8.72
CA SER A 227 6.31 6.23 -7.68
C SER A 227 7.04 7.35 -6.94
N ALA A 228 8.34 7.21 -6.67
CA ALA A 228 9.14 8.28 -6.10
C ALA A 228 9.18 9.52 -7.02
N GLU A 229 9.29 9.30 -8.33
CA GLU A 229 9.20 10.38 -9.32
C GLU A 229 7.82 11.04 -9.33
N ALA A 230 6.74 10.26 -9.32
CA ALA A 230 5.38 10.77 -9.24
C ALA A 230 5.16 11.59 -7.96
N TYR A 231 5.58 11.07 -6.80
CA TYR A 231 5.50 11.76 -5.52
C TYR A 231 6.21 13.13 -5.56
N ARG A 232 7.48 13.16 -5.97
CA ARG A 232 8.25 14.42 -6.06
C ARG A 232 7.66 15.39 -7.07
N LYS A 233 7.04 14.89 -8.15
CA LYS A 233 6.32 15.72 -9.12
C LYS A 233 5.08 16.34 -8.46
N ASN A 234 4.26 15.57 -7.76
CA ASN A 234 3.07 16.07 -7.07
C ASN A 234 3.44 17.11 -6.00
N GLU A 235 4.48 16.85 -5.19
CA GLU A 235 4.97 17.76 -4.16
C GLU A 235 5.39 19.11 -4.74
N LYS A 236 6.20 19.10 -5.82
CA LYS A 236 6.60 20.32 -6.54
C LYS A 236 5.41 21.09 -7.10
N GLU A 237 4.40 20.39 -7.62
CA GLU A 237 3.20 21.04 -8.14
C GLU A 237 2.37 21.68 -7.03
N MET A 238 2.24 21.00 -5.88
CA MET A 238 1.55 21.52 -4.70
C MET A 238 2.21 22.80 -4.16
N LEU A 239 3.55 22.79 -4.03
CA LEU A 239 4.32 23.96 -3.63
C LEU A 239 4.11 25.14 -4.60
N ARG A 240 4.22 24.91 -5.91
CA ARG A 240 3.98 25.94 -6.94
C ARG A 240 2.57 26.53 -6.87
N LYS A 241 1.54 25.71 -6.61
CA LYS A 241 0.16 26.17 -6.44
C LYS A 241 0.03 27.04 -5.19
N SER A 242 0.67 26.64 -4.09
CA SER A 242 0.66 27.39 -2.83
C SER A 242 1.32 28.77 -2.98
N GLU A 243 2.48 28.85 -3.63
CA GLU A 243 3.21 30.11 -3.87
C GLU A 243 2.40 31.09 -4.74
N LYS A 244 1.76 30.58 -5.81
CA LYS A 244 0.88 31.39 -6.66
C LYS A 244 -0.30 31.96 -5.88
N GLU A 245 -0.88 31.18 -4.97
CA GLU A 245 -2.02 31.64 -4.17
C GLU A 245 -1.60 32.70 -3.14
N VAL A 246 -0.42 32.55 -2.52
CA VAL A 246 0.16 33.56 -1.64
C VAL A 246 0.43 34.86 -2.40
N HIS A 247 1.03 34.78 -3.59
CA HIS A 247 1.26 35.96 -4.43
C HIS A 247 -0.05 36.65 -4.80
N ARG A 248 -1.06 35.90 -5.25
CA ARG A 248 -2.38 36.43 -5.60
C ARG A 248 -3.07 37.12 -4.41
N LYS A 249 -2.95 36.57 -3.21
CA LYS A 249 -3.48 37.20 -1.98
C LYS A 249 -2.73 38.50 -1.65
N GLY A 250 -1.40 38.49 -1.72
CA GLY A 250 -0.58 39.68 -1.49
C GLY A 250 -0.87 40.81 -2.50
N GLU A 251 -1.09 40.48 -3.78
CA GLU A 251 -1.50 41.47 -4.79
C GLU A 251 -2.89 42.06 -4.52
N LYS A 252 -3.86 41.23 -4.11
CA LYS A 252 -5.20 41.70 -3.72
C LYS A 252 -5.14 42.63 -2.51
N GLU A 253 -4.28 42.34 -1.54
CA GLU A 253 -4.11 43.15 -0.33
C GLU A 253 -3.44 44.49 -0.63
N LYS A 254 -2.39 44.50 -1.47
CA LYS A 254 -1.78 45.74 -1.99
C LYS A 254 -2.81 46.63 -2.70
N ARG A 255 -3.67 46.04 -3.55
CA ARG A 255 -4.73 46.78 -4.26
C ARG A 255 -5.78 47.38 -3.33
N LYS A 256 -6.08 46.73 -2.19
CA LYS A 256 -7.01 47.26 -1.18
C LYS A 256 -6.43 48.46 -0.43
N HIS A 257 -5.11 48.50 -0.22
CA HIS A 257 -4.45 49.59 0.50
C HIS A 257 -4.02 50.75 -0.41
N SER A 258 -3.99 50.54 -1.72
CA SER A 258 -3.76 51.59 -2.72
C SER A 258 -5.04 52.24 -3.26
N ALA A 259 -6.22 51.81 -2.81
CA ALA A 259 -7.48 52.44 -3.19
C ALA A 259 -7.65 53.78 -2.43
N PRO A 260 -7.93 54.91 -3.10
CA PRO A 260 -8.13 56.18 -2.41
C PRO A 260 -9.35 56.07 -1.48
N ALA A 261 -9.21 56.54 -0.23
CA ALA A 261 -10.34 56.71 0.67
C ALA A 261 -11.29 57.76 0.08
N GLN A 262 -12.54 57.36 -0.18
CA GLN A 262 -13.64 58.27 -0.51
C GLN A 262 -14.27 58.80 0.77
#